data_AF-A0A2D5PIK7-F1
#
_entry.id   AF-A0A2D5PIK7-F1
#
_cell.length_a   1.000
_cell.length_b   1.000
_cell.length_c   1.000
_cell.angle_alpha   90.00
_cell.angle_beta   90.00
_cell.angle_gamma   90.00
#
_symmetry.space_group_name_H-M   'P 1'
#
loop_
_entity.id
_entity.type
_entity.pdbx_description
1 polymer ?
#
loop_
_entity_poly.entity_id
_entity_poly.type
_entity_poly.pdbx_seq_one_letter_code
_entity_poly.pdbx_strand_id
1 'polypeptide(L)'
;MSTPLDRFLLLLEVEGVKLPWLEERTGIKRKRWATVKAGSVEMRAAETEALAKLWPEYGYWLATGEELPEAGQISPMTKREQKRLKPTPKAG
;
A
#
# COMPACT_ATOMS: atom_id res chain seq x y z
N MET A 1 -13.43 10.58 4.13
CA MET A 1 -12.94 9.41 3.36
C MET A 1 -11.50 9.69 2.94
N SER A 2 -10.59 8.74 3.12
CA SER A 2 -9.22 8.85 2.62
C SER A 2 -9.23 8.75 1.09
N THR A 3 -8.49 9.60 0.39
CA THR A 3 -8.39 9.54 -1.08
C THR A 3 -7.43 8.42 -1.51
N PRO A 4 -7.47 7.97 -2.78
CA PRO A 4 -6.46 7.04 -3.30
C PRO A 4 -5.02 7.53 -3.11
N LEU A 5 -4.80 8.85 -3.24
CA LEU A 5 -3.51 9.47 -2.99
C LEU A 5 -3.06 9.31 -1.52
N ASP A 6 -3.94 9.60 -0.57
CA ASP A 6 -3.61 9.47 0.86
C ASP A 6 -3.19 8.04 1.21
N ARG A 7 -3.89 7.04 0.66
CA ARG A 7 -3.56 5.62 0.84
C ARG A 7 -2.23 5.25 0.21
N PHE A 8 -1.97 5.74 -1.00
CA PHE A 8 -0.67 5.54 -1.65
C PHE A 8 0.47 6.12 -0.80
N LEU A 9 0.33 7.35 -0.28
CA LEU A 9 1.34 7.97 0.57
C LEU A 9 1.57 7.17 1.85
N LEU A 10 0.49 6.74 2.51
CA LEU A 10 0.58 5.91 3.71
C LEU A 10 1.28 4.58 3.43
N LEU A 11 0.97 3.92 2.31
CA LEU A 11 1.62 2.67 1.92
C LEU A 11 3.13 2.89 1.73
N LEU A 12 3.54 3.95 1.01
CA LEU A 12 4.95 4.26 0.79
C LEU A 12 5.70 4.46 2.11
N GLU A 13 5.08 5.17 3.04
CA GLU A 13 5.66 5.45 4.36
C GLU A 13 5.83 4.17 5.18
N VAL A 14 4.76 3.38 5.31
CA VAL A 14 4.74 2.20 6.18
C VAL A 14 5.59 1.05 5.62
N GLU A 15 5.55 0.83 4.32
CA GLU A 15 6.34 -0.23 3.66
C GLU A 15 7.77 0.23 3.29
N GLY A 16 8.09 1.52 3.45
CA GLY A 16 9.43 2.06 3.13
C GLY A 16 9.79 1.99 1.65
N VAL A 17 8.79 2.12 0.78
CA VAL A 17 8.92 1.86 -0.66
C VAL A 17 9.50 3.07 -1.41
N LYS A 18 10.45 2.80 -2.31
CA LYS A 18 11.05 3.83 -3.18
C LYS A 18 10.43 3.80 -4.58
N LEU A 19 10.26 4.96 -5.20
CA LEU A 19 9.65 5.07 -6.54
C LEU A 19 10.38 4.30 -7.66
N PRO A 20 11.74 4.24 -7.71
CA PRO A 20 12.44 3.40 -8.68
C PRO A 20 12.07 1.93 -8.57
N TRP A 21 11.92 1.43 -7.35
CA TRP A 21 11.52 0.05 -7.09
C TRP A 21 10.09 -0.20 -7.57
N LEU A 22 9.17 0.76 -7.39
CA LEU A 22 7.83 0.63 -7.97
C LEU A 22 7.86 0.56 -9.50
N GLU A 23 8.71 1.34 -10.16
CA GLU A 23 8.86 1.27 -11.62
C GLU A 23 9.35 -0.11 -12.08
N GLU A 24 10.37 -0.66 -11.42
CA GLU A 24 10.89 -2.00 -11.72
C GLU A 24 9.83 -3.10 -11.50
N ARG A 25 9.00 -2.95 -10.46
CA ARG A 25 8.01 -3.97 -10.08
C ARG A 25 6.68 -3.88 -10.82
N THR A 26 6.27 -2.68 -11.21
CA THR A 26 4.96 -2.42 -11.83
C THR A 26 5.05 -2.12 -13.33
N GLY A 27 6.23 -1.78 -13.85
CA GLY A 27 6.41 -1.24 -15.19
C GLY A 27 5.89 0.19 -15.37
N ILE A 28 5.22 0.78 -14.37
CA ILE A 28 4.73 2.15 -14.40
C ILE A 28 5.91 3.09 -14.15
N LYS A 29 6.13 4.03 -15.06
CA LYS A 29 7.30 4.91 -15.04
C LYS A 29 7.44 5.65 -13.72
N ARG A 30 8.67 5.77 -13.20
CA ARG A 30 8.96 6.51 -11.95
C ARG A 30 8.40 7.93 -11.99
N LYS A 31 8.46 8.60 -13.14
CA LYS A 31 7.92 9.95 -13.34
C LYS A 31 6.41 10.00 -13.04
N ARG A 32 5.66 8.96 -13.43
CA ARG A 32 4.21 8.86 -13.15
C ARG A 32 3.97 8.72 -11.65
N TRP A 33 4.71 7.84 -10.98
CA TRP A 33 4.62 7.72 -9.52
C TRP A 33 4.99 9.02 -8.79
N ALA A 34 5.98 9.76 -9.30
CA ALA A 34 6.39 11.02 -8.73
C ALA A 34 5.30 12.11 -8.85
N THR A 35 4.63 12.21 -10.00
CA THR A 35 3.55 13.18 -10.18
C THR A 35 2.29 12.81 -9.40
N VAL A 36 1.98 11.51 -9.28
CA VAL A 36 0.91 11.02 -8.39
C VAL A 36 1.26 11.37 -6.94
N LYS A 37 2.47 11.03 -6.47
CA LYS A 37 2.93 11.34 -5.12
C LYS A 37 2.84 12.84 -4.79
N ALA A 38 3.14 13.70 -5.76
CA ALA A 38 3.06 15.15 -5.60
C ALA A 38 1.62 15.71 -5.61
N GLY A 39 0.61 14.86 -5.86
CA GLY A 39 -0.78 15.28 -6.02
C GLY A 39 -1.03 16.12 -7.27
N SER A 40 -0.05 16.23 -8.18
CA SER A 40 -0.17 17.01 -9.41
C SER A 40 -1.09 16.34 -10.43
N VAL A 41 -1.29 15.03 -10.30
CA VAL A 41 -2.18 14.23 -11.14
C VAL A 41 -2.94 13.26 -10.27
N GLU A 42 -4.18 13.00 -10.65
CA GLU A 42 -4.99 12.00 -9.99
C GLU A 42 -4.42 10.59 -10.19
N MET A 43 -4.51 9.79 -9.12
CA MET A 43 -4.19 8.37 -9.13
C MET A 43 -5.31 7.59 -9.81
N ARG A 44 -4.98 6.79 -10.81
CA ARG A 44 -5.95 6.03 -11.61
C ARG A 44 -6.09 4.62 -11.07
N ALA A 45 -7.10 3.91 -11.58
CA ALA A 45 -7.30 2.49 -11.32
C ALA A 45 -6.04 1.66 -11.64
N ALA A 46 -5.32 1.97 -12.73
CA ALA A 46 -4.10 1.24 -13.11
C ALA A 46 -2.99 1.29 -12.04
N GLU A 47 -2.78 2.43 -11.39
CA GLU A 47 -1.84 2.53 -10.27
C GLU A 47 -2.33 1.72 -9.06
N THR A 48 -3.62 1.80 -8.76
CA THR A 48 -4.24 1.05 -7.66
C THR A 48 -4.13 -0.46 -7.87
N GLU A 49 -4.45 -0.96 -9.07
CA GLU A 49 -4.32 -2.37 -9.45
C GLU A 49 -2.87 -2.84 -9.39
N ALA A 50 -1.92 -2.02 -9.84
CA ALA A 50 -0.50 -2.36 -9.77
C ALA A 50 -0.04 -2.54 -8.32
N LEU A 51 -0.47 -1.65 -7.41
CA LEU A 51 -0.18 -1.79 -5.98
C LEU A 51 -0.89 -3.00 -5.38
N ALA A 52 -2.16 -3.25 -5.72
CA ALA A 52 -2.91 -4.41 -5.25
C ALA A 52 -2.28 -5.75 -5.71
N LYS A 53 -1.63 -5.78 -6.87
CA LYS A 53 -0.86 -6.95 -7.32
C LYS A 53 0.43 -7.16 -6.51
N LEU A 54 1.07 -6.09 -6.08
CA LEU A 54 2.29 -6.16 -5.25
C LEU A 54 1.99 -6.48 -3.78
N TRP A 55 0.86 -6.02 -3.27
CA TRP A 55 0.35 -6.30 -1.94
C TRP A 55 -1.12 -6.74 -2.00
N PRO A 56 -1.37 -8.03 -2.31
CA PRO A 56 -2.73 -8.57 -2.42
C PRO A 56 -3.57 -8.39 -1.15
N GLU A 57 -2.93 -8.40 0.02
CA GLU A 57 -3.60 -8.16 1.30
C GLU A 57 -4.11 -6.73 1.47
N TYR A 58 -3.63 -5.77 0.66
CA TYR A 58 -4.03 -4.37 0.70
C TYR A 58 -5.06 -4.01 -0.37
N GLY A 59 -5.44 -4.94 -1.25
CA GLY A 59 -6.22 -4.65 -2.45
C GLY A 59 -7.56 -3.94 -2.18
N TYR A 60 -8.36 -4.49 -1.25
CA TYR A 60 -9.65 -3.90 -0.87
C TYR A 60 -9.46 -2.51 -0.26
N TRP A 61 -8.48 -2.36 0.63
CA TRP A 61 -8.17 -1.09 1.26
C TRP A 61 -7.67 -0.04 0.27
N LEU A 62 -6.79 -0.43 -0.66
CA LEU A 62 -6.30 0.46 -1.72
C LEU A 62 -7.44 0.97 -2.61
N ALA A 63 -8.44 0.13 -2.90
CA ALA A 63 -9.58 0.50 -3.72
C ALA A 63 -10.62 1.35 -2.98
N THR A 64 -11.03 0.92 -1.78
CA THR A 64 -12.21 1.45 -1.07
C THR A 64 -11.85 2.39 0.09
N GLY A 65 -10.66 2.22 0.66
CA GLY A 65 -10.26 2.83 1.93
C GLY A 65 -10.81 2.14 3.18
N GLU A 66 -11.50 1.02 3.02
CA GLU A 66 -12.00 0.19 4.10
C GLU A 66 -11.13 -1.06 4.29
N GLU A 67 -11.22 -1.68 5.47
CA GLU A 67 -10.58 -2.97 5.75
C GLU A 67 -11.63 -4.05 5.91
N LEU A 68 -11.28 -5.28 5.52
CA LEU A 68 -12.03 -6.49 5.81
C LEU A 68 -11.07 -7.54 6.43
N PRO A 69 -10.69 -7.37 7.71
CA PRO A 69 -9.67 -8.20 8.35
C PRO A 69 -9.97 -9.69 8.34
N GLU A 70 -11.25 -10.07 8.45
CA GLU A 70 -11.71 -11.46 8.41
C GLU A 70 -11.41 -12.16 7.07
N ALA A 71 -11.32 -11.40 5.98
CA ALA A 71 -10.94 -11.89 4.66
C ALA A 71 -9.43 -11.70 4.36
N GLY A 72 -8.63 -11.30 5.35
CA GLY A 72 -7.21 -10.98 5.18
C GLY A 72 -6.94 -9.70 4.38
N GLN A 73 -7.96 -8.87 4.17
CA GLN A 73 -7.88 -7.61 3.44
C GLN A 73 -7.72 -6.46 4.43
N ILE A 74 -6.49 -6.02 4.64
CA ILE A 74 -6.10 -5.07 5.69
C ILE A 74 -5.31 -3.90 5.11
N SER A 75 -5.01 -2.91 5.92
CA SER A 75 -4.10 -1.82 5.57
C SER A 75 -2.66 -2.13 6.03
N PRO A 76 -1.67 -1.39 5.51
CA PRO A 76 -0.29 -1.45 6.00
C PRO A 76 -0.17 -1.19 7.51
N MET A 77 -1.01 -0.31 8.06
CA MET A 77 -1.03 0.00 9.48
C MET A 77 -1.48 -1.20 10.31
N THR A 78 -2.58 -1.84 9.92
CA THR A 78 -3.09 -3.04 10.58
C THR A 78 -2.08 -4.19 10.49
N LYS A 79 -1.44 -4.41 9.34
CA LYS A 79 -0.36 -5.41 9.22
C LYS A 79 0.80 -5.11 10.16
N ARG A 80 1.23 -3.85 10.26
CA ARG A 80 2.31 -3.42 11.17
C ARG A 80 1.93 -3.66 12.63
N GLU A 81 0.70 -3.37 13.01
CA GLU A 81 0.19 -3.59 14.37
C GLU A 81 0.13 -5.08 14.71
N GLN A 82 -0.38 -5.92 13.79
CA GLN A 82 -0.38 -7.37 13.94
C GLN A 82 1.02 -7.96 14.08
N LYS A 83 2.02 -7.42 13.36
CA LYS A 83 3.42 -7.82 13.54
C LYS A 83 3.97 -7.45 14.92
N ARG A 84 3.57 -6.31 15.49
CA ARG A 84 4.00 -5.86 16.82
C ARG A 84 3.41 -6.73 17.93
N LEU A 85 2.18 -7.20 17.77
CA LEU A 85 1.46 -7.98 18.78
C LEU A 85 1.84 -9.46 18.84
N LYS A 86 2.50 -10.02 17.81
CA LYS A 86 2.99 -11.41 17.84
C LYS A 86 4.16 -11.51 18.84
N PRO A 87 3.98 -12.10 20.04
CA PRO A 87 5.05 -12.26 21.00
C PRO A 87 6.01 -13.32 20.45
N THR A 88 7.31 -13.06 20.50
CA THR A 88 8.34 -14.07 20.30
C THR A 88 8.08 -15.23 21.27
N PRO A 89 8.02 -16.50 20.84
CA PRO A 89 7.95 -17.59 21.80
C PRO A 89 9.22 -17.52 22.66
N LYS A 90 9.06 -17.29 23.97
CA LYS A 90 10.15 -17.48 24.92
C LYS A 90 10.53 -18.95 24.84
N ALA A 91 11.65 -19.25 24.18
CA ALA A 91 12.30 -20.55 24.29
C ALA A 91 12.62 -20.78 25.77
N GLY A 92 12.16 -21.91 26.30
CA GLY A 92 12.38 -22.34 27.67
C GLY A 92 13.79 -22.86 27.91
#